data_AF-A0A2D6DY58-F1
#
_entry.id   AF-A0A2D6DY58-F1
#
_cell.length_a   1.000
_cell.length_b   1.000
_cell.length_c   1.000
_cell.angle_alpha   90.00
_cell.angle_beta   90.00
_cell.angle_gamma   90.00
#
_symmetry.space_group_name_H-M   'P 1'
#
loop_
_entity.id
_entity.type
_entity.pdbx_description
1 polymer ?
#
loop_
_entity_poly.entity_id
_entity_poly.type
_entity_poly.pdbx_seq_one_letter_code
_entity_poly.pdbx_strand_id
1 'polypeptide(L)'
;MKYALFKLSLVALTSLFPVLAIAQTTTFRVDMSVQIAIGRYDPNNDRLLVRGPFNGWSGTDLTPMAENSSVYEAEIGIFDFGGAQFDYKFFIGSATSGDIWEGNVGPGENGNRRFIYQSGGQVLDTVFFDDLTVNPGGGIEVTFQVDMSQLLQDGLFLPEFDWLEVRGAFNNWAPGFELEALSEGSPIYTGTTIINSMAPGDSVEYKYIYNGGQWENGSNRTFILSQHGPQALPVRYFNDVGPDSNLAEDTEIIITVDMNNAITLNGTSFNLETDRVYINGEFAGFTWWEWPFPSADFELLDDGAIESGDAVAGDGIYTIRIQALAGQSRKIEYKFAINGEDNEAGFRDNHIRYIRETGNYPLPLDQFGDMVREPEILPTNLGELTIEGPVDGLITIRWDNTDAILQHSASLTPDSWQNVPSSQATREMVFSVSGVSENYFRLSTP
;
A
#
# COMPACT_ATOMS: atom_id res chain seq x y z
N MET A 1 -57.30 -78.06 2.08
CA MET A 1 -56.02 -78.55 2.64
C MET A 1 -54.97 -77.48 2.32
N LYS A 2 -54.43 -76.83 3.36
CA LYS A 2 -53.46 -75.72 3.26
C LYS A 2 -52.07 -76.26 2.88
N TYR A 3 -51.36 -75.64 1.94
CA TYR A 3 -49.89 -75.59 1.95
C TYR A 3 -49.40 -74.29 1.30
N ALA A 4 -48.60 -73.56 2.07
CA ALA A 4 -47.90 -72.34 1.69
C ALA A 4 -46.65 -72.67 0.85
N LEU A 5 -46.37 -71.85 -0.17
CA LEU A 5 -45.08 -71.82 -0.85
C LEU A 5 -44.40 -70.48 -0.58
N PHE A 6 -43.24 -70.54 0.07
CA PHE A 6 -42.25 -69.48 0.24
C PHE A 6 -41.03 -69.86 -0.62
N LYS A 7 -40.60 -69.03 -1.57
CA LYS A 7 -39.21 -68.99 -2.11
C LYS A 7 -38.93 -67.57 -2.59
N LEU A 8 -38.26 -66.75 -1.78
CA LEU A 8 -36.82 -66.47 -1.70
C LEU A 8 -36.35 -65.48 -2.77
N SER A 9 -36.29 -64.21 -2.39
CA SER A 9 -35.74 -63.09 -3.16
C SER A 9 -34.21 -63.11 -3.11
N LEU A 10 -33.57 -63.02 -4.27
CA LEU A 10 -32.12 -62.88 -4.44
C LEU A 10 -31.73 -61.42 -4.15
N VAL A 11 -30.98 -61.17 -3.08
CA VAL A 11 -30.35 -59.86 -2.80
C VAL A 11 -28.93 -59.90 -3.36
N ALA A 12 -28.65 -59.07 -4.37
CA ALA A 12 -27.30 -58.86 -4.88
C ALA A 12 -26.54 -57.96 -3.90
N LEU A 13 -25.56 -58.54 -3.20
CA LEU A 13 -24.64 -57.81 -2.34
C LEU A 13 -23.52 -57.25 -3.23
N THR A 14 -23.62 -55.97 -3.62
CA THR A 14 -22.52 -55.26 -4.28
C THR A 14 -21.43 -54.99 -3.25
N SER A 15 -20.35 -55.78 -3.28
CA SER A 15 -19.14 -55.50 -2.52
C SER A 15 -18.49 -54.22 -3.06
N LEU A 16 -18.57 -53.11 -2.32
CA LEU A 16 -17.62 -52.01 -2.49
C LEU A 16 -16.26 -52.52 -2.03
N PHE A 17 -15.38 -52.82 -2.98
CA PHE A 17 -13.96 -52.91 -2.66
C PHE A 17 -13.45 -51.48 -2.48
N PRO A 18 -12.81 -51.12 -1.35
CA PRO A 18 -12.04 -49.88 -1.31
C PRO A 18 -10.93 -50.02 -2.35
N VAL A 19 -10.93 -49.14 -3.36
CA VAL A 19 -9.75 -48.93 -4.18
C VAL A 19 -8.71 -48.34 -3.23
N LEU A 20 -7.73 -49.14 -2.81
CA LEU A 20 -6.53 -48.58 -2.21
C LEU A 20 -5.87 -47.73 -3.29
N ALA A 21 -6.01 -46.41 -3.19
CA ALA A 21 -5.13 -45.51 -3.92
C ALA A 21 -3.70 -45.83 -3.47
N ILE A 22 -2.83 -46.17 -4.41
CA ILE A 22 -1.40 -46.30 -4.16
C ILE A 22 -0.83 -44.88 -4.20
N ALA A 23 0.03 -44.51 -3.23
CA ALA A 23 0.72 -43.23 -3.25
C ALA A 23 1.46 -43.08 -4.58
N GLN A 24 1.29 -41.95 -5.24
CA GLN A 24 2.03 -41.66 -6.46
C GLN A 24 2.84 -40.38 -6.25
N THR A 25 4.08 -40.42 -6.70
CA THR A 25 5.05 -39.39 -6.40
C THR A 25 4.75 -38.13 -7.21
N THR A 26 4.58 -37.03 -6.50
CA THR A 26 4.61 -35.68 -7.06
C THR A 26 5.93 -35.03 -6.64
N THR A 27 6.71 -34.59 -7.62
CA THR A 27 7.98 -33.87 -7.39
C THR A 27 7.71 -32.38 -7.40
N PHE A 28 8.02 -31.72 -6.29
CA PHE A 28 7.98 -30.26 -6.14
C PHE A 28 9.38 -29.70 -6.38
N ARG A 29 9.49 -28.56 -7.08
CA ARG A 29 10.76 -27.89 -7.36
C ARG A 29 10.65 -26.39 -7.13
N VAL A 30 11.64 -25.83 -6.45
CA VAL A 30 11.76 -24.39 -6.25
C VAL A 30 13.20 -23.94 -6.46
N ASP A 31 13.37 -22.85 -7.19
CA ASP A 31 14.64 -22.15 -7.38
C ASP A 31 14.79 -21.08 -6.29
N MET A 32 15.84 -21.24 -5.48
CA MET A 32 16.20 -20.37 -4.35
C MET A 32 17.33 -19.41 -4.68
N SER A 33 17.83 -19.38 -5.93
CA SER A 33 18.96 -18.53 -6.34
C SER A 33 18.77 -17.07 -5.93
N VAL A 34 17.55 -16.55 -6.08
CA VAL A 34 17.18 -15.20 -5.66
C VAL A 34 17.27 -15.01 -4.15
N GLN A 35 16.64 -15.90 -3.37
CA GLN A 35 16.59 -15.78 -1.91
C GLN A 35 17.98 -15.91 -1.28
N ILE A 36 18.84 -16.75 -1.86
CA ILE A 36 20.25 -16.87 -1.47
C ILE A 36 20.98 -15.56 -1.71
N ALA A 37 20.80 -14.96 -2.89
CA ALA A 37 21.56 -13.79 -3.28
C ALA A 37 21.17 -12.52 -2.49
N ILE A 38 19.90 -12.39 -2.06
CA ILE A 38 19.46 -11.30 -1.17
C ILE A 38 19.69 -11.61 0.33
N GLY A 39 20.30 -12.75 0.66
CA GLY A 39 20.57 -13.16 2.05
C GLY A 39 19.33 -13.54 2.87
N ARG A 40 18.17 -13.73 2.22
CA ARG A 40 16.91 -14.14 2.87
C ARG A 40 16.85 -15.64 3.15
N TYR A 41 17.65 -16.43 2.44
CA TYR A 41 17.84 -17.86 2.68
C TYR A 41 19.34 -18.20 2.77
N ASP A 42 19.78 -18.75 3.90
CA ASP A 42 21.11 -19.33 4.08
C ASP A 42 21.06 -20.86 3.92
N PRO A 43 21.60 -21.42 2.83
CA PRO A 43 21.61 -22.87 2.58
C PRO A 43 22.25 -23.71 3.69
N ASN A 44 23.08 -23.12 4.56
CA ASN A 44 23.78 -23.84 5.62
C ASN A 44 23.03 -23.84 6.96
N ASN A 45 22.14 -22.87 7.17
CA ASN A 45 21.50 -22.63 8.46
C ASN A 45 19.97 -22.72 8.42
N ASP A 46 19.36 -22.55 7.24
CA ASP A 46 17.92 -22.51 7.08
C ASP A 46 17.37 -23.81 6.48
N ARG A 47 16.14 -24.14 6.87
CA ARG A 47 15.38 -25.24 6.27
C ARG A 47 14.46 -24.71 5.20
N LEU A 48 14.33 -25.44 4.10
CA LEU A 48 13.36 -25.17 3.05
C LEU A 48 12.33 -26.29 3.01
N LEU A 49 11.05 -25.93 3.10
CA LEU A 49 9.94 -26.89 3.16
C LEU A 49 8.88 -26.58 2.12
N VAL A 50 8.20 -27.62 1.64
CA VAL A 50 6.94 -27.51 0.89
C VAL A 50 5.79 -27.93 1.80
N ARG A 51 4.75 -27.11 1.86
CA ARG A 51 3.58 -27.30 2.74
C ARG A 51 2.31 -27.31 1.92
N GLY A 52 1.41 -28.24 2.24
CA GLY A 52 0.10 -28.37 1.61
C GLY A 52 -0.75 -29.42 2.33
N PRO A 53 -2.00 -29.67 1.90
CA PRO A 53 -2.88 -30.62 2.57
C PRO A 53 -2.35 -32.06 2.54
N PHE A 54 -1.48 -32.41 1.57
CA PHE A 54 -0.81 -33.71 1.47
C PHE A 54 0.17 -34.01 2.62
N ASN A 55 0.61 -33.00 3.37
CA ASN A 55 1.38 -33.16 4.60
C ASN A 55 0.72 -32.43 5.79
N GLY A 56 -0.60 -32.20 5.72
CA GLY A 56 -1.34 -31.48 6.76
C GLY A 56 -0.78 -30.09 7.08
N TRP A 57 -0.14 -29.44 6.10
CA TRP A 57 0.56 -28.16 6.24
C TRP A 57 1.75 -28.16 7.23
N SER A 58 2.20 -29.32 7.70
CA SER A 58 3.34 -29.43 8.62
C SER A 58 4.70 -29.27 7.92
N GLY A 59 4.76 -29.53 6.62
CA GLY A 59 5.95 -29.37 5.79
C GLY A 59 6.75 -30.65 5.57
N THR A 60 7.37 -30.70 4.40
CA THR A 60 8.35 -31.71 3.98
C THR A 60 9.60 -30.98 3.52
N ASP A 61 10.77 -31.36 4.04
CA ASP A 61 12.04 -30.73 3.66
C ASP A 61 12.32 -30.95 2.17
N LEU A 62 12.78 -29.89 1.49
CA LEU A 62 13.38 -29.99 0.17
C LEU A 62 14.89 -30.10 0.27
N THR A 63 15.49 -30.83 -0.66
CA THR A 63 16.94 -31.00 -0.75
C THR A 63 17.48 -30.40 -2.06
N PRO A 64 18.69 -29.83 -2.06
CA PRO A 64 19.26 -29.26 -3.28
C PRO A 64 19.49 -30.36 -4.33
N MET A 65 19.21 -30.04 -5.59
CA MET A 65 19.47 -30.92 -6.72
C MET A 65 20.98 -31.04 -6.96
N ALA A 66 21.45 -32.25 -7.28
CA ALA A 66 22.87 -32.50 -7.50
C ALA A 66 23.47 -31.66 -8.65
N GLU A 67 22.69 -31.41 -9.70
CA GLU A 67 23.12 -30.69 -10.91
C GLU A 67 22.94 -29.15 -10.80
N ASN A 68 22.17 -28.68 -9.82
CA ASN A 68 21.97 -27.26 -9.56
C ASN A 68 21.62 -27.05 -8.08
N SER A 69 22.62 -26.64 -7.28
CA SER A 69 22.47 -26.48 -5.83
C SER A 69 21.53 -25.34 -5.42
N SER A 70 21.13 -24.47 -6.35
CA SER A 70 20.14 -23.42 -6.10
C SER A 70 18.70 -23.89 -6.33
N VAL A 71 18.49 -25.04 -6.98
CA VAL A 71 17.16 -25.64 -7.14
C VAL A 71 16.99 -26.76 -6.13
N TYR A 72 15.90 -26.70 -5.39
CA TYR A 72 15.57 -27.65 -4.33
C TYR A 72 14.36 -28.47 -4.76
N GLU A 73 14.37 -29.77 -4.41
CA GLU A 73 13.28 -30.67 -4.73
C GLU A 73 12.84 -31.55 -3.55
N ALA A 74 11.55 -31.93 -3.56
CA ALA A 74 10.99 -32.94 -2.67
C ALA A 74 10.01 -33.83 -3.44
N GLU A 75 10.05 -35.12 -3.12
CA GLU A 75 9.13 -36.13 -3.63
C GLU A 75 8.09 -36.48 -2.58
N ILE A 76 6.80 -36.29 -2.90
CA ILE A 76 5.70 -36.53 -1.97
C ILE A 76 4.72 -37.52 -2.59
N GLY A 77 4.39 -38.58 -1.84
CA GLY A 77 3.33 -39.51 -2.22
C GLY A 77 1.96 -38.91 -1.93
N ILE A 78 1.17 -38.69 -2.97
CA ILE A 78 -0.21 -38.19 -2.86
C ILE A 78 -1.19 -39.34 -3.13
N PHE A 79 -2.25 -39.41 -2.32
CA PHE A 79 -3.26 -40.45 -2.35
C PHE A 79 -4.62 -39.86 -2.79
N ASP A 80 -4.74 -39.53 -4.07
CA ASP A 80 -5.98 -38.96 -4.61
C ASP A 80 -6.27 -39.44 -6.05
N PHE A 81 -7.39 -39.01 -6.62
CA PHE A 81 -7.77 -39.26 -8.01
C PHE A 81 -7.19 -38.19 -8.95
N GLY A 82 -6.82 -38.59 -10.17
CA GLY A 82 -6.36 -37.65 -11.18
C GLY A 82 -7.43 -36.59 -11.49
N GLY A 83 -7.03 -35.32 -11.51
CA GLY A 83 -7.90 -34.15 -11.67
C GLY A 83 -8.18 -33.38 -10.38
N ALA A 84 -7.82 -33.93 -9.20
CA ALA A 84 -7.93 -33.21 -7.93
C ALA A 84 -7.00 -31.97 -7.90
N GLN A 85 -7.45 -30.90 -7.26
CA GLN A 85 -6.68 -29.66 -7.11
C GLN A 85 -6.04 -29.59 -5.72
N PHE A 86 -4.79 -29.17 -5.68
CA PHE A 86 -4.02 -29.07 -4.44
C PHE A 86 -3.35 -27.71 -4.35
N ASP A 87 -3.56 -27.06 -3.21
CA ASP A 87 -2.89 -25.81 -2.86
C ASP A 87 -1.60 -26.10 -2.07
N TYR A 88 -0.54 -25.34 -2.34
CA TYR A 88 0.75 -25.47 -1.67
C TYR A 88 1.50 -24.14 -1.58
N LYS A 89 2.47 -24.08 -0.66
CA LYS A 89 3.47 -23.00 -0.56
C LYS A 89 4.83 -23.57 -0.20
N PHE A 90 5.88 -22.89 -0.63
CA PHE A 90 7.22 -23.05 -0.06
C PHE A 90 7.36 -22.20 1.21
N PHE A 91 8.27 -22.63 2.07
CA PHE A 91 8.45 -22.08 3.40
C PHE A 91 9.92 -22.17 3.80
N ILE A 92 10.49 -21.06 4.28
CA ILE A 92 11.82 -21.00 4.87
C ILE A 92 11.66 -21.02 6.39
N GLY A 93 12.24 -22.04 7.04
CA GLY A 93 12.38 -22.07 8.49
C GLY A 93 13.78 -21.60 8.88
N SER A 94 13.89 -20.42 9.47
CA SER A 94 15.15 -19.87 9.99
C SER A 94 15.05 -19.55 11.47
N ALA A 95 16.05 -19.98 12.23
CA ALA A 95 16.21 -19.53 13.62
C ALA A 95 16.69 -18.07 13.72
N THR A 96 17.22 -17.51 12.63
CA THR A 96 17.84 -16.18 12.59
C THR A 96 16.91 -15.12 11.98
N SER A 97 16.33 -15.40 10.81
CA SER A 97 15.41 -14.49 10.11
C SER A 97 13.93 -14.73 10.45
N GLY A 98 13.64 -15.77 11.23
CA GLY A 98 12.28 -16.20 11.54
C GLY A 98 11.69 -17.10 10.44
N ASP A 99 10.47 -17.58 10.68
CA ASP A 99 9.73 -18.41 9.75
C ASP A 99 9.11 -17.55 8.64
N ILE A 100 9.42 -17.86 7.37
CA ILE A 100 9.00 -17.09 6.21
C ILE A 100 8.16 -17.96 5.28
N TRP A 101 6.93 -17.54 5.02
CA TRP A 101 6.06 -18.13 4.01
C TRP A 101 6.25 -17.44 2.66
N GLU A 102 6.00 -18.16 1.57
CA GLU A 102 5.75 -17.51 0.30
C GLU A 102 4.57 -16.52 0.37
N GLY A 103 4.67 -15.42 -0.37
CA GLY A 103 3.62 -14.43 -0.59
C GLY A 103 2.50 -14.94 -1.50
N ASN A 104 1.67 -14.03 -2.03
CA ASN A 104 0.54 -14.40 -2.90
C ASN A 104 1.01 -14.70 -4.32
N VAL A 105 1.26 -15.99 -4.61
CA VAL A 105 1.99 -16.48 -5.80
C VAL A 105 1.13 -17.35 -6.71
N GLY A 106 -0.16 -17.47 -6.46
CA GLY A 106 -0.99 -18.34 -7.27
C GLY A 106 -2.49 -18.22 -7.02
N PRO A 107 -3.30 -18.94 -7.82
CA PRO A 107 -4.75 -18.87 -7.79
C PRO A 107 -5.37 -19.71 -6.64
N GLY A 108 -4.54 -20.22 -5.73
CA GLY A 108 -4.97 -20.95 -4.55
C GLY A 108 -5.59 -20.04 -3.50
N GLU A 109 -6.28 -20.65 -2.52
CA GLU A 109 -6.79 -19.92 -1.36
C GLU A 109 -5.63 -19.19 -0.65
N ASN A 110 -5.83 -17.95 -0.19
CA ASN A 110 -4.79 -17.11 0.44
C ASN A 110 -3.50 -16.97 -0.41
N GLY A 111 -3.65 -16.93 -1.74
CA GLY A 111 -2.51 -16.77 -2.66
C GLY A 111 -1.57 -17.97 -2.68
N ASN A 112 -2.06 -19.17 -2.32
CA ASN A 112 -1.31 -20.41 -2.47
C ASN A 112 -1.05 -20.71 -3.95
N ARG A 113 0.04 -21.43 -4.23
CA ARG A 113 0.23 -22.08 -5.54
C ARG A 113 -0.79 -23.21 -5.67
N ARG A 114 -1.26 -23.49 -6.88
CA ARG A 114 -2.22 -24.57 -7.14
C ARG A 114 -1.75 -25.44 -8.29
N PHE A 115 -1.85 -26.75 -8.12
CA PHE A 115 -1.66 -27.70 -9.21
C PHE A 115 -2.83 -28.67 -9.35
N ILE A 116 -2.96 -29.25 -10.54
CA ILE A 116 -3.90 -30.34 -10.82
C ILE A 116 -3.10 -31.65 -10.75
N TYR A 117 -3.52 -32.54 -9.86
CA TYR A 117 -2.87 -33.82 -9.66
C TYR A 117 -3.17 -34.79 -10.81
N GLN A 118 -2.14 -35.47 -11.31
CA GLN A 118 -2.21 -36.44 -12.39
C GLN A 118 -1.91 -37.83 -11.86
N SER A 119 -2.82 -38.77 -12.11
CA SER A 119 -2.58 -40.17 -11.82
C SER A 119 -1.52 -40.72 -12.79
N GLY A 120 -0.38 -41.13 -12.26
CA GLY A 120 0.81 -41.66 -12.93
C GLY A 120 2.11 -41.22 -12.22
N GLY A 121 2.01 -40.27 -11.28
CA GLY A 121 3.14 -39.48 -10.82
C GLY A 121 3.40 -38.29 -11.75
N GLN A 122 3.90 -37.19 -11.21
CA GLN A 122 4.17 -35.97 -11.98
C GLN A 122 5.35 -35.18 -11.40
N VAL A 123 5.99 -34.40 -12.26
CA VAL A 123 6.97 -33.40 -11.85
C VAL A 123 6.33 -32.04 -12.10
N LEU A 124 6.21 -31.22 -11.07
CA LEU A 124 5.75 -29.84 -11.21
C LEU A 124 6.85 -28.99 -11.85
N ASP A 125 6.44 -27.92 -12.52
CA ASP A 125 7.38 -26.93 -13.06
C ASP A 125 8.25 -26.35 -11.93
N THR A 126 9.52 -26.11 -12.22
CA THR A 126 10.39 -25.36 -11.31
C THR A 126 9.93 -23.91 -11.30
N VAL A 127 9.56 -23.43 -10.12
CA VAL A 127 9.17 -22.04 -9.87
C VAL A 127 10.20 -21.35 -8.98
N PHE A 128 10.26 -20.02 -8.99
CA PHE A 128 11.09 -19.29 -8.03
C PHE A 128 10.32 -19.08 -6.73
N PHE A 129 11.01 -19.06 -5.59
CA PHE A 129 10.37 -18.64 -4.34
C PHE A 129 9.83 -17.21 -4.49
N ASP A 130 8.55 -16.99 -4.17
CA ASP A 130 7.82 -15.74 -4.40
C ASP A 130 7.64 -15.33 -5.89
N ASP A 131 7.83 -16.26 -6.84
CA ASP A 131 7.80 -15.98 -8.29
C ASP A 131 8.77 -14.87 -8.75
N LEU A 132 9.83 -14.65 -7.97
CA LEU A 132 10.90 -13.71 -8.29
C LEU A 132 11.79 -14.28 -9.40
N THR A 133 11.40 -14.04 -10.65
CA THR A 133 12.05 -14.59 -11.86
C THR A 133 13.24 -13.76 -12.36
N VAL A 134 13.39 -12.53 -11.88
CA VAL A 134 14.54 -11.66 -12.17
C VAL A 134 15.52 -11.79 -11.02
N ASN A 135 16.76 -12.22 -11.30
CA ASN A 135 17.84 -12.35 -10.31
C ASN A 135 18.19 -10.98 -9.69
N PRO A 136 17.76 -10.65 -8.46
CA PRO A 136 18.14 -9.42 -7.78
C PRO A 136 19.41 -9.66 -6.93
N GLY A 137 20.19 -10.70 -7.19
CA GLY A 137 21.54 -10.84 -6.62
C GLY A 137 22.48 -9.70 -7.03
N GLY A 138 22.10 -8.96 -8.07
CA GLY A 138 22.68 -7.65 -8.41
C GLY A 138 21.92 -6.45 -7.88
N GLY A 139 20.86 -6.62 -7.07
CA GLY A 139 19.90 -5.61 -6.58
C GLY A 139 18.87 -5.15 -7.62
N ILE A 140 17.88 -4.39 -7.16
CA ILE A 140 16.91 -3.68 -8.01
C ILE A 140 17.46 -2.28 -8.27
N GLU A 141 17.63 -1.92 -9.54
CA GLU A 141 17.99 -0.56 -9.92
C GLU A 141 16.82 0.39 -9.64
N VAL A 142 17.04 1.40 -8.81
CA VAL A 142 16.04 2.39 -8.43
C VAL A 142 16.54 3.79 -8.77
N THR A 143 15.77 4.52 -9.58
CA THR A 143 16.03 5.93 -9.90
C THR A 143 15.17 6.81 -9.00
N PHE A 144 15.81 7.62 -8.16
CA PHE A 144 15.17 8.64 -7.34
C PHE A 144 15.10 9.95 -8.12
N GLN A 145 13.97 10.67 -8.03
CA GLN A 145 13.79 11.94 -8.73
C GLN A 145 13.09 12.96 -7.84
N VAL A 146 13.62 14.18 -7.76
CA VAL A 146 13.06 15.27 -6.95
C VAL A 146 13.13 16.59 -7.70
N ASP A 147 12.07 17.36 -7.63
CA ASP A 147 11.97 18.71 -8.20
C ASP A 147 12.35 19.75 -7.13
N MET A 148 13.40 20.52 -7.43
CA MET A 148 13.97 21.56 -6.58
C MET A 148 13.53 22.96 -7.00
N SER A 149 12.54 23.09 -7.91
CA SER A 149 12.14 24.37 -8.54
C SER A 149 11.90 25.49 -7.53
N GLN A 150 11.21 25.22 -6.42
CA GLN A 150 10.90 26.23 -5.41
C GLN A 150 12.16 26.73 -4.71
N LEU A 151 13.06 25.83 -4.29
CA LEU A 151 14.30 26.21 -3.61
C LEU A 151 15.26 26.97 -4.53
N LEU A 152 15.27 26.62 -5.83
CA LEU A 152 16.02 27.34 -6.86
C LEU A 152 15.45 28.76 -7.07
N GLN A 153 14.13 28.89 -7.15
CA GLN A 153 13.45 30.18 -7.33
C GLN A 153 13.70 31.11 -6.13
N ASP A 154 13.67 30.58 -4.91
CA ASP A 154 13.88 31.32 -3.67
C ASP A 154 15.36 31.59 -3.38
N GLY A 155 16.28 31.04 -4.18
CA GLY A 155 17.73 31.16 -3.98
C GLY A 155 18.24 30.46 -2.72
N LEU A 156 17.49 29.49 -2.20
CA LEU A 156 17.82 28.69 -1.02
C LEU A 156 18.68 27.47 -1.35
N PHE A 157 18.66 27.04 -2.61
CA PHE A 157 19.53 26.02 -3.16
C PHE A 157 20.26 26.59 -4.38
N LEU A 158 21.59 26.61 -4.33
CA LEU A 158 22.48 27.14 -5.35
C LEU A 158 23.29 25.96 -5.94
N PRO A 159 22.95 25.47 -7.15
CA PRO A 159 23.59 24.28 -7.73
C PRO A 159 25.11 24.35 -7.88
N GLU A 160 25.67 25.56 -7.87
CA GLU A 160 27.12 25.80 -7.93
C GLU A 160 27.85 25.51 -6.61
N PHE A 161 27.15 25.54 -5.48
CA PHE A 161 27.72 25.45 -4.13
C PHE A 161 27.11 24.35 -3.27
N ASP A 162 25.87 23.98 -3.58
CA ASP A 162 25.08 23.03 -2.81
C ASP A 162 25.01 21.68 -3.50
N TRP A 163 24.84 20.62 -2.70
CA TRP A 163 24.64 19.25 -3.20
C TRP A 163 23.38 18.65 -2.57
N LEU A 164 22.76 17.74 -3.32
CA LEU A 164 21.52 17.07 -2.93
C LEU A 164 21.78 15.58 -2.80
N GLU A 165 21.25 14.96 -1.75
CA GLU A 165 21.35 13.53 -1.50
C GLU A 165 19.97 12.91 -1.27
N VAL A 166 19.89 11.60 -1.46
CA VAL A 166 18.78 10.79 -0.95
C VAL A 166 19.30 9.75 0.03
N ARG A 167 18.62 9.63 1.17
CA ARG A 167 18.96 8.67 2.24
C ARG A 167 17.73 7.86 2.60
N GLY A 168 17.90 6.61 2.96
CA GLY A 168 16.78 5.75 3.32
C GLY A 168 17.18 4.43 3.96
N ALA A 169 16.19 3.57 4.17
CA ALA A 169 16.41 2.24 4.73
C ALA A 169 17.42 1.42 3.91
N PHE A 170 17.42 1.58 2.59
CA PHE A 170 18.31 0.87 1.67
C PHE A 170 19.80 1.16 1.89
N ASN A 171 20.16 2.30 2.49
CA ASN A 171 21.55 2.67 2.81
C ASN A 171 21.76 3.01 4.30
N ASN A 172 20.90 2.50 5.20
CA ASN A 172 20.94 2.79 6.64
C ASN A 172 20.98 4.31 6.98
N TRP A 173 20.32 5.13 6.16
CA TRP A 173 20.31 6.59 6.29
C TRP A 173 21.71 7.24 6.21
N ALA A 174 22.68 6.55 5.62
CA ALA A 174 24.05 7.04 5.47
C ALA A 174 24.18 8.09 4.34
N PRO A 175 25.11 9.05 4.47
CA PRO A 175 25.44 9.98 3.38
C PRO A 175 26.14 9.31 2.20
N GLY A 176 26.23 10.00 1.07
CA GLY A 176 27.06 9.65 -0.07
C GLY A 176 26.32 9.24 -1.34
N PHE A 177 24.98 9.23 -1.34
CA PHE A 177 24.20 9.06 -2.57
C PHE A 177 23.65 10.40 -3.03
N GLU A 178 24.44 11.08 -3.86
CA GLU A 178 24.13 12.38 -4.44
C GLU A 178 23.21 12.26 -5.67
N LEU A 179 22.36 13.28 -5.86
CA LEU A 179 21.51 13.45 -7.03
C LEU A 179 22.06 14.59 -7.90
N GLU A 180 21.97 14.42 -9.22
CA GLU A 180 22.42 15.40 -10.21
C GLU A 180 21.24 15.96 -11.00
N ALA A 181 21.37 17.19 -11.52
CA ALA A 181 20.35 17.75 -12.38
C ALA A 181 20.14 16.86 -13.63
N LEU A 182 18.89 16.52 -13.95
CA LEU A 182 18.51 15.65 -15.07
C LEU A 182 19.07 16.14 -16.42
N SER A 183 19.19 17.45 -16.58
CA SER A 183 19.89 18.11 -17.69
C SER A 183 20.33 19.51 -17.26
N GLU A 184 21.18 20.16 -18.05
CA GLU A 184 21.63 21.53 -17.78
C GLU A 184 20.44 22.49 -17.61
N GLY A 185 20.35 23.15 -16.44
CA GLY A 185 19.25 24.05 -16.09
C GLY A 185 17.94 23.38 -15.67
N SER A 186 17.90 22.05 -15.57
CA SER A 186 16.74 21.32 -15.07
C SER A 186 16.53 21.58 -13.57
N PRO A 187 15.28 21.86 -13.12
CA PRO A 187 14.94 21.87 -11.70
C PRO A 187 14.79 20.45 -11.13
N ILE A 188 14.69 19.43 -11.99
CA ILE A 188 14.58 18.03 -11.58
C ILE A 188 15.99 17.45 -11.39
N TYR A 189 16.22 16.89 -10.20
CA TYR A 189 17.43 16.18 -9.80
C TYR A 189 17.13 14.68 -9.74
N THR A 190 18.06 13.87 -10.24
CA THR A 190 17.92 12.42 -10.38
C THR A 190 19.19 11.69 -9.98
N GLY A 191 19.03 10.45 -9.51
CA GLY A 191 20.14 9.58 -9.19
C GLY A 191 19.66 8.15 -9.16
N THR A 192 20.49 7.23 -9.66
CA THR A 192 20.16 5.82 -9.75
C THR A 192 21.09 5.01 -8.88
N THR A 193 20.51 4.14 -8.05
CA THR A 193 21.27 3.21 -7.20
C THR A 193 20.70 1.81 -7.30
N ILE A 194 21.49 0.85 -6.86
CA ILE A 194 21.10 -0.55 -6.79
C ILE A 194 20.73 -0.86 -5.34
N ILE A 195 19.49 -1.27 -5.11
CA ILE A 195 18.99 -1.71 -3.80
C ILE A 195 19.05 -3.23 -3.74
N ASN A 196 19.99 -3.76 -2.95
CA ASN A 196 20.17 -5.19 -2.69
C ASN A 196 20.12 -5.56 -1.20
N SER A 197 19.86 -4.57 -0.34
CA SER A 197 19.77 -4.71 1.12
C SER A 197 18.35 -5.05 1.61
N MET A 198 17.37 -5.09 0.70
CA MET A 198 15.94 -5.28 0.99
C MET A 198 15.31 -6.24 -0.04
N ALA A 199 14.23 -6.92 0.33
CA ALA A 199 13.57 -7.86 -0.56
C ALA A 199 12.63 -7.13 -1.52
N PRO A 200 12.49 -7.58 -2.78
CA PRO A 200 11.44 -7.09 -3.68
C PRO A 200 10.05 -7.23 -3.05
N GLY A 201 9.23 -6.19 -3.15
CA GLY A 201 7.93 -6.08 -2.47
C GLY A 201 7.97 -5.44 -1.08
N ASP A 202 9.15 -5.26 -0.48
CA ASP A 202 9.26 -4.54 0.78
C ASP A 202 8.94 -3.05 0.60
N SER A 203 8.36 -2.45 1.64
CA SER A 203 8.25 -1.00 1.76
C SER A 203 9.60 -0.40 2.11
N VAL A 204 10.04 0.59 1.34
CA VAL A 204 11.31 1.28 1.50
C VAL A 204 11.05 2.72 1.91
N GLU A 205 11.52 3.10 3.09
CA GLU A 205 11.52 4.49 3.55
C GLU A 205 12.73 5.26 3.01
N TYR A 206 12.51 6.51 2.61
CA TYR A 206 13.58 7.43 2.17
C TYR A 206 13.21 8.90 2.40
N LYS A 207 14.21 9.78 2.39
CA LYS A 207 14.04 11.24 2.33
C LYS A 207 15.17 11.92 1.55
N TYR A 208 14.86 13.08 0.98
CA TYR A 208 15.83 14.00 0.39
C TYR A 208 16.45 14.92 1.44
N ILE A 209 17.73 15.25 1.24
CA ILE A 209 18.49 16.16 2.09
C ILE A 209 19.50 16.93 1.24
N TYR A 210 19.63 18.24 1.45
CA TYR A 210 20.70 19.01 0.83
C TYR A 210 21.72 19.51 1.86
N ASN A 211 22.96 19.69 1.40
CA ASN A 211 24.11 20.12 2.20
C ASN A 211 24.35 19.27 3.47
N GLY A 212 23.90 18.01 3.47
CA GLY A 212 24.03 17.08 4.58
C GLY A 212 23.30 17.45 5.87
N GLY A 213 22.49 18.52 5.87
CA GLY A 213 21.81 19.02 7.08
C GLY A 213 20.40 19.56 6.88
N GLN A 214 19.98 19.84 5.65
CA GLN A 214 18.65 20.37 5.35
C GLN A 214 17.75 19.25 4.82
N TRP A 215 17.12 18.54 5.75
CA TRP A 215 16.16 17.49 5.43
C TRP A 215 14.90 18.07 4.84
N GLU A 216 14.28 17.35 3.92
CA GLU A 216 12.92 17.69 3.54
C GLU A 216 11.96 17.56 4.74
N ASN A 217 10.87 18.32 4.73
CA ASN A 217 9.85 18.35 5.77
C ASN A 217 8.96 17.08 5.72
N GLY A 218 8.09 16.94 6.70
CA GLY A 218 7.13 15.84 6.76
C GLY A 218 7.73 14.49 7.18
N SER A 219 6.91 13.43 7.05
CA SER A 219 7.29 12.05 7.33
C SER A 219 8.28 11.50 6.30
N ASN A 220 8.81 10.31 6.55
CA ASN A 220 9.59 9.59 5.54
C ASN A 220 8.71 9.27 4.33
N ARG A 221 9.25 9.45 3.12
CA ARG A 221 8.61 8.98 1.90
C ARG A 221 8.72 7.47 1.83
N THR A 222 7.75 6.81 1.21
CA THR A 222 7.73 5.35 1.05
C THR A 222 7.51 4.96 -0.39
N PHE A 223 8.11 3.84 -0.79
CA PHE A 223 7.77 3.15 -2.04
C PHE A 223 7.84 1.64 -1.85
N ILE A 224 7.17 0.88 -2.72
CA ILE A 224 7.30 -0.57 -2.76
C ILE A 224 8.39 -0.95 -3.75
N LEU A 225 9.40 -1.70 -3.29
CA LEU A 225 10.51 -2.14 -4.14
C LEU A 225 10.01 -3.08 -5.24
N SER A 226 10.32 -2.76 -6.50
CA SER A 226 9.87 -3.52 -7.67
C SER A 226 10.27 -5.00 -7.64
N GLN A 227 9.32 -5.87 -8.02
CA GLN A 227 9.53 -7.33 -8.15
C GLN A 227 9.99 -7.76 -9.54
N HIS A 228 9.99 -6.84 -10.52
CA HIS A 228 10.08 -7.20 -11.93
C HIS A 228 11.20 -6.48 -12.70
N GLY A 229 12.01 -5.64 -12.05
CA GLY A 229 13.16 -4.97 -12.67
C GLY A 229 13.34 -3.52 -12.23
N PRO A 230 14.15 -2.74 -12.99
CA PRO A 230 14.44 -1.34 -12.69
C PRO A 230 13.18 -0.50 -12.47
N GLN A 231 13.23 0.41 -11.50
CA GLN A 231 12.11 1.22 -11.05
C GLN A 231 12.55 2.68 -10.94
N ALA A 232 12.00 3.55 -11.78
CA ALA A 232 12.20 4.98 -11.62
C ALA A 232 11.06 5.56 -10.79
N LEU A 233 11.32 6.04 -9.57
CA LEU A 233 10.32 6.65 -8.71
C LEU A 233 9.76 7.93 -9.35
N PRO A 234 8.51 8.31 -9.06
CA PRO A 234 7.93 9.50 -9.65
C PRO A 234 8.64 10.75 -9.13
N VAL A 235 8.65 11.81 -9.92
CA VAL A 235 9.19 13.11 -9.49
C VAL A 235 8.30 13.67 -8.37
N ARG A 236 8.91 14.07 -7.26
CA ARG A 236 8.24 14.79 -6.15
C ARG A 236 8.90 16.13 -5.93
N TYR A 237 8.14 17.14 -5.52
CA TYR A 237 8.75 18.39 -5.07
C TYR A 237 9.47 18.19 -3.74
N PHE A 238 10.61 18.85 -3.56
CA PHE A 238 11.26 18.92 -2.26
C PHE A 238 10.28 19.54 -1.24
N ASN A 239 10.19 18.96 -0.03
CA ASN A 239 9.18 19.28 0.99
C ASN A 239 7.71 19.03 0.59
N ASP A 240 7.45 18.41 -0.56
CA ASP A 240 6.13 18.39 -1.20
C ASP A 240 5.59 19.81 -1.45
N VAL A 241 6.50 20.76 -1.76
CA VAL A 241 6.19 22.15 -2.09
C VAL A 241 6.48 22.42 -3.58
N GLY A 242 5.55 22.04 -4.44
CA GLY A 242 5.44 22.51 -5.82
C GLY A 242 4.79 23.88 -6.01
N PRO A 243 4.71 24.38 -7.26
CA PRO A 243 4.19 25.71 -7.63
C PRO A 243 2.76 25.99 -7.14
N ASP A 244 1.95 24.94 -6.98
CA ASP A 244 0.58 25.00 -6.50
C ASP A 244 0.43 24.64 -5.01
N SER A 245 1.52 24.44 -4.29
CA SER A 245 1.46 24.02 -2.88
C SER A 245 1.15 25.17 -1.95
N ASN A 246 1.41 26.39 -2.42
CA ASN A 246 1.04 27.60 -1.74
C ASN A 246 -0.17 28.25 -2.42
N LEU A 247 -0.92 29.03 -1.66
CA LEU A 247 -2.00 29.86 -2.19
C LEU A 247 -1.42 30.97 -3.06
N ALA A 248 -1.96 31.12 -4.27
CA ALA A 248 -1.55 32.19 -5.17
C ALA A 248 -2.09 33.57 -4.74
N GLU A 249 -3.19 33.59 -4.00
CA GLU A 249 -3.86 34.78 -3.49
C GLU A 249 -4.56 34.48 -2.15
N ASP A 250 -4.90 35.53 -1.41
CA ASP A 250 -5.65 35.43 -0.17
C ASP A 250 -6.99 34.70 -0.42
N THR A 251 -7.26 33.67 0.39
CA THR A 251 -8.43 32.80 0.24
C THR A 251 -9.14 32.68 1.57
N GLU A 252 -10.43 33.02 1.61
CA GLU A 252 -11.30 32.76 2.76
C GLU A 252 -11.76 31.30 2.69
N ILE A 253 -11.43 30.52 3.72
CA ILE A 253 -11.88 29.13 3.86
C ILE A 253 -13.06 29.05 4.82
N ILE A 254 -14.04 28.21 4.49
CA ILE A 254 -15.18 27.91 5.37
C ILE A 254 -14.98 26.50 5.89
N ILE A 255 -14.86 26.36 7.21
CA ILE A 255 -14.68 25.07 7.88
C ILE A 255 -15.96 24.72 8.61
N THR A 256 -16.47 23.52 8.35
CA THR A 256 -17.74 23.03 8.89
C THR A 256 -17.55 21.68 9.57
N VAL A 257 -18.17 21.50 10.72
CA VAL A 257 -18.19 20.22 11.44
C VAL A 257 -19.61 19.85 11.86
N ASP A 258 -20.00 18.60 11.61
CA ASP A 258 -21.23 18.01 12.12
C ASP A 258 -21.02 17.55 13.57
N MET A 259 -21.75 18.19 14.48
CA MET A 259 -21.74 17.88 15.91
C MET A 259 -22.91 16.99 16.33
N ASN A 260 -23.77 16.57 15.40
CA ASN A 260 -24.88 15.68 15.71
C ASN A 260 -24.37 14.33 16.19
N ASN A 261 -24.69 14.00 17.45
CA ASN A 261 -24.19 12.80 18.14
C ASN A 261 -22.67 12.81 18.37
N ALA A 262 -22.04 13.97 18.39
CA ALA A 262 -20.63 14.08 18.74
C ALA A 262 -20.36 13.52 20.15
N ILE A 263 -19.28 12.76 20.26
CA ILE A 263 -18.81 12.16 21.51
C ILE A 263 -17.32 12.47 21.62
N THR A 264 -16.93 13.04 22.75
CA THR A 264 -15.51 13.25 23.07
C THR A 264 -14.76 11.93 23.16
N LEU A 265 -13.43 11.97 23.03
CA LEU A 265 -12.54 10.81 23.20
C LEU A 265 -12.78 10.04 24.51
N ASN A 266 -13.23 10.72 25.56
CA ASN A 266 -13.53 10.13 26.87
C ASN A 266 -14.96 9.58 27.02
N GLY A 267 -15.77 9.61 25.95
CA GLY A 267 -17.13 9.07 25.92
C GLY A 267 -18.23 10.03 26.37
N THR A 268 -17.93 11.31 26.59
CA THR A 268 -18.95 12.32 26.93
C THR A 268 -19.63 12.84 25.67
N SER A 269 -20.96 12.77 25.61
CA SER A 269 -21.76 13.34 24.52
C SER A 269 -21.77 14.87 24.55
N PHE A 270 -21.74 15.48 23.38
CA PHE A 270 -21.87 16.92 23.19
C PHE A 270 -23.28 17.42 23.54
N ASN A 271 -23.37 18.55 24.24
CA ASN A 271 -24.63 19.22 24.57
C ASN A 271 -24.79 20.52 23.78
N LEU A 272 -25.69 20.49 22.79
CA LEU A 272 -26.02 21.62 21.90
C LEU A 272 -26.44 22.90 22.64
N GLU A 273 -26.95 22.82 23.88
CA GLU A 273 -27.42 23.99 24.63
C GLU A 273 -26.32 24.71 25.42
N THR A 274 -25.25 24.00 25.81
CA THR A 274 -24.27 24.51 26.78
C THR A 274 -22.83 24.45 26.31
N ASP A 275 -22.52 23.50 25.45
CA ASP A 275 -21.16 23.30 24.98
C ASP A 275 -20.83 24.23 23.82
N ARG A 276 -19.54 24.49 23.64
CA ARG A 276 -18.99 25.40 22.64
C ARG A 276 -18.01 24.63 21.77
N VAL A 277 -17.99 24.94 20.48
CA VAL A 277 -17.12 24.27 19.50
C VAL A 277 -16.01 25.22 19.12
N TYR A 278 -14.77 24.74 19.19
CA TYR A 278 -13.59 25.50 18.81
C TYR A 278 -12.76 24.73 17.80
N ILE A 279 -11.93 25.44 17.05
CA ILE A 279 -10.90 24.85 16.19
C ILE A 279 -9.51 25.26 16.66
N ASN A 280 -8.58 24.33 16.59
CA ASN A 280 -7.17 24.55 16.87
C ASN A 280 -6.34 23.97 15.74
N GLY A 281 -5.34 24.69 15.26
CA GLY A 281 -4.58 24.23 14.10
C GLY A 281 -3.57 25.24 13.60
N GLU A 282 -3.03 24.94 12.43
CA GLU A 282 -2.15 25.83 11.68
C GLU A 282 -2.96 26.55 10.61
N PHE A 283 -3.17 27.85 10.83
CA PHE A 283 -3.87 28.75 9.92
C PHE A 283 -3.01 30.00 9.68
N ALA A 284 -3.45 30.91 8.81
CA ALA A 284 -2.62 32.03 8.41
C ALA A 284 -2.09 32.90 9.57
N GLY A 285 -0.79 32.79 9.87
CA GLY A 285 -0.18 33.54 10.97
C GLY A 285 -0.62 33.09 12.37
N PHE A 286 -1.33 31.96 12.45
CA PHE A 286 -1.79 31.35 13.68
C PHE A 286 -1.26 29.93 13.80
N THR A 287 -0.74 29.59 14.97
CA THR A 287 -0.21 28.27 15.32
C THR A 287 -0.94 27.84 16.57
N TRP A 288 -1.14 26.53 16.70
CA TRP A 288 -1.79 25.85 17.83
C TRP A 288 -1.84 26.64 19.15
N TRP A 289 -3.04 26.97 19.62
CA TRP A 289 -3.26 27.58 20.93
C TRP A 289 -3.13 26.53 22.04
N GLU A 290 -2.80 26.97 23.26
CA GLU A 290 -2.63 26.09 24.41
C GLU A 290 -3.99 25.59 24.92
N TRP A 291 -4.17 24.27 24.97
CA TRP A 291 -5.36 23.66 25.55
C TRP A 291 -5.43 23.92 27.08
N PRO A 292 -6.60 24.23 27.68
CA PRO A 292 -7.91 24.43 27.07
C PRO A 292 -8.32 25.91 26.99
N PHE A 293 -7.44 26.76 26.45
CA PHE A 293 -7.60 28.21 26.46
C PHE A 293 -7.80 28.76 25.04
N PRO A 294 -8.92 28.46 24.36
CA PRO A 294 -9.19 28.99 23.03
C PRO A 294 -9.42 30.51 23.06
N SER A 295 -9.06 31.19 21.97
CA SER A 295 -9.60 32.54 21.69
C SER A 295 -11.04 32.44 21.21
N ALA A 296 -11.86 33.45 21.50
CA ALA A 296 -13.21 33.56 20.95
C ALA A 296 -13.20 33.67 19.41
N ASP A 297 -12.09 34.10 18.82
CA ASP A 297 -11.91 34.19 17.36
C ASP A 297 -11.87 32.82 16.66
N PHE A 298 -11.77 31.71 17.42
CA PHE A 298 -11.72 30.34 16.90
C PHE A 298 -12.97 29.52 17.24
N GLU A 299 -14.03 30.19 17.69
CA GLU A 299 -15.30 29.53 17.97
C GLU A 299 -16.08 29.29 16.68
N LEU A 300 -16.54 28.05 16.47
CA LEU A 300 -17.47 27.72 15.41
C LEU A 300 -18.89 27.94 15.91
N LEU A 301 -19.78 28.40 15.03
CA LEU A 301 -21.15 28.78 15.36
C LEU A 301 -22.17 28.03 14.49
N ASP A 302 -23.30 27.70 15.09
CA ASP A 302 -24.53 27.16 14.47
C ASP A 302 -25.64 28.22 14.67
N ASP A 303 -25.53 29.33 13.94
CA ASP A 303 -26.30 30.57 14.15
C ASP A 303 -27.05 31.07 12.89
N GLY A 304 -26.91 30.38 11.76
CA GLY A 304 -27.48 30.71 10.47
C GLY A 304 -26.99 32.05 9.91
N ALA A 305 -25.82 32.52 10.35
CA ALA A 305 -25.27 33.82 9.97
C ALA A 305 -24.28 33.70 8.81
N ILE A 306 -24.32 34.68 7.89
CA ILE A 306 -23.39 34.71 6.77
C ILE A 306 -21.94 34.95 7.24
N GLU A 307 -21.78 35.67 8.36
CA GLU A 307 -20.51 36.01 8.97
C GLU A 307 -19.79 34.78 9.56
N SER A 308 -20.50 33.87 10.22
CA SER A 308 -19.95 32.58 10.66
C SER A 308 -19.74 31.62 9.48
N GLY A 309 -20.55 31.80 8.42
CA GLY A 309 -20.60 30.91 7.27
C GLY A 309 -21.66 29.82 7.41
N ASP A 310 -22.41 29.80 8.51
CA ASP A 310 -23.47 28.85 8.74
C ASP A 310 -24.74 29.19 7.92
N ALA A 311 -25.26 28.19 7.23
CA ALA A 311 -26.41 28.32 6.36
C ALA A 311 -27.75 28.18 7.10
N VAL A 312 -27.81 27.39 8.18
CA VAL A 312 -29.07 27.02 8.84
C VAL A 312 -28.88 26.92 10.35
N ALA A 313 -29.39 27.93 11.07
CA ALA A 313 -29.33 27.94 12.53
C ALA A 313 -30.03 26.73 13.17
N GLY A 314 -29.33 26.09 14.11
CA GLY A 314 -29.81 25.02 14.97
C GLY A 314 -29.88 23.64 14.30
N ASP A 315 -29.14 23.41 13.22
CA ASP A 315 -29.09 22.10 12.54
C ASP A 315 -27.96 21.19 13.04
N GLY A 316 -27.13 21.68 13.97
CA GLY A 316 -26.01 20.97 14.55
C GLY A 316 -24.74 21.00 13.69
N ILE A 317 -24.72 21.78 12.60
CA ILE A 317 -23.54 22.02 11.77
C ILE A 317 -22.89 23.33 12.20
N TYR A 318 -21.72 23.22 12.81
CA TYR A 318 -20.99 24.38 13.31
C TYR A 318 -19.99 24.86 12.27
N THR A 319 -19.92 26.17 12.05
CA THR A 319 -19.14 26.78 10.96
C THR A 319 -18.25 27.93 11.44
N ILE A 320 -17.08 28.08 10.81
CA ILE A 320 -16.22 29.27 10.94
C ILE A 320 -15.60 29.65 9.59
N ARG A 321 -15.40 30.96 9.39
CA ARG A 321 -14.59 31.51 8.30
C ARG A 321 -13.18 31.82 8.80
N ILE A 322 -12.17 31.36 8.08
CA ILE A 322 -10.76 31.65 8.37
C ILE A 322 -10.10 32.23 7.12
N GLN A 323 -9.29 33.27 7.28
CA GLN A 323 -8.49 33.80 6.19
C GLN A 323 -7.20 32.98 6.03
N ALA A 324 -6.97 32.41 4.86
CA ALA A 324 -5.69 31.88 4.42
C ALA A 324 -4.98 32.92 3.53
N LEU A 325 -3.68 33.16 3.72
CA LEU A 325 -2.95 34.22 3.02
C LEU A 325 -2.14 33.69 1.84
N ALA A 326 -1.97 34.52 0.82
CA ALA A 326 -1.11 34.24 -0.32
C ALA A 326 0.30 33.84 0.14
N GLY A 327 0.88 32.83 -0.51
CA GLY A 327 2.19 32.27 -0.19
C GLY A 327 2.19 31.22 0.94
N GLN A 328 1.07 30.99 1.61
CA GLN A 328 0.95 29.93 2.62
C GLN A 328 0.54 28.60 2.01
N SER A 329 0.90 27.51 2.69
CA SER A 329 0.52 26.15 2.33
C SER A 329 -0.99 26.03 2.09
N ARG A 330 -1.37 25.38 0.99
CA ARG A 330 -2.75 24.94 0.75
C ARG A 330 -3.15 23.78 1.65
N LYS A 331 -2.18 23.01 2.16
CA LYS A 331 -2.41 22.01 3.21
C LYS A 331 -2.65 22.73 4.53
N ILE A 332 -3.76 22.37 5.18
CA ILE A 332 -4.12 22.82 6.52
C ILE A 332 -4.23 21.61 7.45
N GLU A 333 -3.83 21.81 8.70
CA GLU A 333 -3.87 20.79 9.74
C GLU A 333 -4.55 21.37 10.99
N TYR A 334 -5.56 20.68 11.48
CA TYR A 334 -6.38 21.17 12.59
C TYR A 334 -7.08 20.06 13.36
N LYS A 335 -7.67 20.42 14.49
CA LYS A 335 -8.52 19.59 15.33
C LYS A 335 -9.65 20.45 15.90
N PHE A 336 -10.83 19.87 16.05
CA PHE A 336 -11.96 20.47 16.77
C PHE A 336 -11.86 20.20 18.27
N ALA A 337 -12.57 21.02 19.04
CA ALA A 337 -12.59 20.92 20.48
C ALA A 337 -13.93 21.32 21.06
N ILE A 338 -14.41 20.49 21.99
CA ILE A 338 -15.57 20.82 22.81
C ILE A 338 -15.08 21.54 24.06
N ASN A 339 -15.61 22.75 24.30
CA ASN A 339 -15.28 23.63 25.42
C ASN A 339 -13.78 23.98 25.52
N GLY A 340 -13.08 23.93 24.39
CA GLY A 340 -11.67 24.28 24.30
C GLY A 340 -10.71 23.16 24.70
N GLU A 341 -11.16 21.96 25.01
CA GLU A 341 -10.29 20.85 25.42
C GLU A 341 -9.79 20.02 24.22
N ASP A 342 -8.60 19.39 24.30
CA ASP A 342 -8.13 18.41 23.31
C ASP A 342 -8.88 17.08 23.48
N ASN A 343 -10.10 17.03 22.97
CA ASN A 343 -11.06 15.95 23.27
C ASN A 343 -11.75 15.35 22.04
N GLU A 344 -11.30 15.67 20.84
CA GLU A 344 -11.81 15.07 19.62
C GLU A 344 -11.16 13.70 19.33
N ALA A 345 -9.83 13.65 19.31
CA ALA A 345 -9.06 12.47 18.95
C ALA A 345 -7.73 12.39 19.72
N GLY A 346 -6.98 11.30 19.51
CA GLY A 346 -5.71 11.04 20.18
C GLY A 346 -4.59 12.04 19.85
N PHE A 347 -3.44 11.87 20.50
CA PHE A 347 -2.27 12.73 20.30
C PHE A 347 -1.81 12.74 18.84
N ARG A 348 -1.74 13.93 18.23
CA ARG A 348 -1.36 14.18 16.82
C ARG A 348 -2.26 13.50 15.78
N ASP A 349 -3.43 13.02 16.20
CA ASP A 349 -4.44 12.58 15.27
C ASP A 349 -5.30 13.78 14.92
N ASN A 350 -4.88 14.47 13.85
CA ASN A 350 -5.43 15.73 13.39
C ASN A 350 -6.09 15.53 12.02
N HIS A 351 -7.04 16.39 11.69
CA HIS A 351 -7.54 16.53 10.33
C HIS A 351 -6.45 17.11 9.44
N ILE A 352 -6.34 16.58 8.22
CA ILE A 352 -5.49 17.10 7.14
C ILE A 352 -6.40 17.34 5.94
N ARG A 353 -6.51 18.61 5.53
CA ARG A 353 -7.31 19.05 4.37
C ARG A 353 -6.47 19.90 3.43
N TYR A 354 -6.96 20.08 2.20
CA TYR A 354 -6.31 20.91 1.19
C TYR A 354 -7.26 21.96 0.62
N ILE A 355 -6.78 23.20 0.54
CA ILE A 355 -7.45 24.30 -0.16
C ILE A 355 -7.27 24.07 -1.66
N ARG A 356 -8.37 23.77 -2.37
CA ARG A 356 -8.32 23.36 -3.79
C ARG A 356 -8.53 24.52 -4.76
N GLU A 357 -9.20 25.58 -4.31
CA GLU A 357 -9.52 26.77 -5.11
C GLU A 357 -9.30 28.03 -4.27
N THR A 358 -9.00 29.16 -4.93
CA THR A 358 -8.77 30.45 -4.26
C THR A 358 -10.02 31.32 -4.22
N GLY A 359 -10.02 32.36 -3.38
CA GLY A 359 -11.17 33.25 -3.21
C GLY A 359 -12.04 32.87 -2.01
N ASN A 360 -13.14 32.15 -2.23
CA ASN A 360 -14.03 31.66 -1.16
C ASN A 360 -14.23 30.15 -1.30
N TYR A 361 -13.61 29.38 -0.41
CA TYR A 361 -13.50 27.94 -0.54
C TYR A 361 -14.09 27.20 0.67
N PRO A 362 -15.28 26.58 0.55
CA PRO A 362 -15.79 25.70 1.58
C PRO A 362 -15.04 24.37 1.58
N LEU A 363 -14.49 23.99 2.73
CA LEU A 363 -13.99 22.64 2.93
C LEU A 363 -15.14 21.62 2.93
N PRO A 364 -14.87 20.35 2.58
CA PRO A 364 -15.84 19.29 2.79
C PRO A 364 -16.25 19.19 4.28
N LEU A 365 -17.51 18.85 4.53
CA LEU A 365 -18.04 18.65 5.88
C LEU A 365 -17.24 17.60 6.65
N ASP A 366 -16.73 17.98 7.82
CA ASP A 366 -16.15 17.07 8.80
C ASP A 366 -17.21 16.53 9.74
N GLN A 367 -16.92 15.39 10.35
CA GLN A 367 -17.70 14.84 11.46
C GLN A 367 -16.81 14.80 12.70
N PHE A 368 -17.31 15.31 13.83
CA PHE A 368 -16.51 15.38 15.05
C PHE A 368 -16.06 13.99 15.50
N GLY A 369 -14.76 13.81 15.71
CA GLY A 369 -14.14 12.55 16.13
C GLY A 369 -13.72 11.63 14.99
N ASP A 370 -14.10 11.94 13.74
CA ASP A 370 -13.71 11.19 12.55
C ASP A 370 -12.61 11.94 11.80
N MET A 371 -11.34 11.65 12.13
CA MET A 371 -10.19 12.35 11.55
C MET A 371 -10.08 12.11 10.05
N VAL A 372 -10.25 13.18 9.27
CA VAL A 372 -10.07 13.09 7.82
C VAL A 372 -8.63 13.41 7.45
N ARG A 373 -8.00 12.50 6.73
CA ARG A 373 -6.70 12.72 6.09
C ARG A 373 -6.88 12.72 4.58
N GLU A 374 -7.17 13.90 4.04
CA GLU A 374 -7.34 14.09 2.61
C GLU A 374 -6.01 13.83 1.88
N PRO A 375 -6.00 13.09 0.76
CA PRO A 375 -4.79 12.92 -0.02
C PRO A 375 -4.41 14.23 -0.70
N GLU A 376 -3.11 14.52 -0.78
CA GLU A 376 -2.60 15.69 -1.49
C GLU A 376 -3.07 15.74 -2.94
N ILE A 377 -3.16 14.58 -3.60
CA ILE A 377 -3.71 14.43 -4.94
C ILE A 377 -5.08 13.77 -4.82
N LEU A 378 -6.11 14.47 -5.27
CA LEU A 378 -7.45 13.89 -5.32
C LEU A 378 -7.47 12.65 -6.24
N PRO A 379 -8.29 11.63 -5.95
CA PRO A 379 -8.46 10.48 -6.83
C PRO A 379 -8.82 10.86 -8.28
N THR A 380 -9.57 11.96 -8.46
CA THR A 380 -9.90 12.53 -9.78
C THR A 380 -8.68 13.04 -10.55
N ASN A 381 -7.60 13.33 -9.85
CA ASN A 381 -6.34 13.85 -10.39
C ASN A 381 -5.26 12.75 -10.48
N LEU A 382 -5.61 11.49 -10.17
CA LEU A 382 -4.76 10.32 -10.44
C LEU A 382 -4.79 9.90 -11.93
N GLY A 383 -5.64 10.54 -12.73
CA GLY A 383 -5.79 10.28 -14.15
C GLY A 383 -6.92 9.32 -14.49
N GLU A 384 -7.17 9.16 -15.79
CA GLU A 384 -8.17 8.21 -16.28
C GLU A 384 -7.60 6.78 -16.21
N LEU A 385 -8.26 5.89 -15.47
CA LEU A 385 -7.94 4.47 -15.49
C LEU A 385 -8.61 3.82 -16.70
N THR A 386 -7.83 3.44 -17.71
CA THR A 386 -8.32 2.76 -18.91
C THR A 386 -7.91 1.30 -18.92
N ILE A 387 -8.80 0.44 -19.42
CA ILE A 387 -8.52 -0.98 -19.64
C ILE A 387 -8.69 -1.24 -21.13
N GLU A 388 -7.59 -1.51 -21.81
CA GLU A 388 -7.57 -1.89 -23.22
C GLU A 388 -7.97 -3.36 -23.38
N GLY A 389 -8.84 -3.62 -24.35
CA GLY A 389 -9.32 -4.97 -24.65
C GLY A 389 -8.18 -5.93 -25.02
N PRO A 390 -8.39 -7.24 -24.89
CA PRO A 390 -7.28 -8.18 -24.92
C PRO A 390 -6.63 -8.30 -26.29
N VAL A 391 -5.31 -8.22 -26.34
CA VAL A 391 -4.45 -8.52 -27.49
C VAL A 391 -3.60 -9.73 -27.13
N ASP A 392 -3.68 -10.81 -27.91
CA ASP A 392 -2.98 -12.08 -27.66
C ASP A 392 -3.21 -12.68 -26.25
N GLY A 393 -4.39 -12.46 -25.68
CA GLY A 393 -4.74 -12.97 -24.35
C GLY A 393 -4.20 -12.13 -23.18
N LEU A 394 -3.69 -10.93 -23.47
CA LEU A 394 -3.23 -9.96 -22.48
C LEU A 394 -4.13 -8.71 -22.50
N ILE A 395 -4.47 -8.18 -21.32
CA ILE A 395 -5.09 -6.86 -21.16
C ILE A 395 -4.03 -5.84 -20.73
N THR A 396 -4.20 -4.59 -21.12
CA THR A 396 -3.35 -3.48 -20.67
C THR A 396 -4.20 -2.51 -19.87
N ILE A 397 -3.78 -2.21 -18.65
CA ILE A 397 -4.38 -1.19 -17.80
C ILE A 397 -3.46 0.03 -17.84
N ARG A 398 -3.98 1.22 -18.15
CA ARG A 398 -3.21 2.47 -18.21
C ARG A 398 -3.80 3.55 -17.31
N TRP A 399 -2.95 4.44 -16.84
CA TRP A 399 -3.33 5.64 -16.09
C TRP A 399 -2.32 6.78 -16.30
N ASP A 400 -2.73 8.01 -16.00
CA ASP A 400 -1.92 9.19 -16.32
C ASP A 400 -0.88 9.54 -15.25
N ASN A 401 -1.27 9.40 -13.98
CA ASN A 401 -0.44 9.84 -12.87
C ASN A 401 0.54 8.76 -12.44
N THR A 402 1.84 8.97 -12.68
CA THR A 402 2.92 8.06 -12.23
C THR A 402 2.96 7.86 -10.73
N ASP A 403 2.34 8.76 -9.97
CA ASP A 403 2.27 8.71 -8.52
C ASP A 403 1.30 7.66 -8.03
N ALA A 404 0.34 7.28 -8.87
CA ALA A 404 -0.66 6.31 -8.53
C ALA A 404 -0.03 4.91 -8.40
N ILE A 405 -0.52 4.17 -7.41
CA ILE A 405 -0.33 2.74 -7.28
C ILE A 405 -1.59 2.07 -7.82
N LEU A 406 -1.41 1.14 -8.76
CA LEU A 406 -2.50 0.28 -9.20
C LEU A 406 -2.75 -0.75 -8.10
N GLN A 407 -3.97 -0.83 -7.60
CA GLN A 407 -4.41 -1.87 -6.69
C GLN A 407 -5.39 -2.79 -7.40
N HIS A 408 -5.40 -4.05 -6.98
CA HIS A 408 -6.39 -5.04 -7.43
C HIS A 408 -7.09 -5.68 -6.23
N SER A 409 -8.27 -6.24 -6.47
CA SER A 409 -8.99 -7.02 -5.47
C SER A 409 -9.99 -7.98 -6.11
N ALA A 410 -10.22 -9.14 -5.51
CA ALA A 410 -11.31 -10.04 -5.89
C ALA A 410 -12.68 -9.61 -5.35
N SER A 411 -12.73 -8.60 -4.46
CA SER A 411 -13.96 -8.05 -3.87
C SER A 411 -13.88 -6.55 -3.68
N LEU A 412 -15.03 -5.89 -3.49
CA LEU A 412 -15.11 -4.44 -3.26
C LEU A 412 -15.01 -4.05 -1.77
N THR A 413 -14.50 -4.95 -0.92
CA THR A 413 -14.34 -4.70 0.51
C THR A 413 -13.11 -3.82 0.78
N PRO A 414 -13.13 -2.90 1.77
CA PRO A 414 -12.00 -2.00 2.01
C PRO A 414 -10.66 -2.71 2.25
N ASP A 415 -10.68 -3.83 2.96
CA ASP A 415 -9.47 -4.55 3.39
C ASP A 415 -8.93 -5.55 2.36
N SER A 416 -9.61 -5.73 1.23
CA SER A 416 -9.24 -6.74 0.23
C SER A 416 -8.33 -6.21 -0.88
N TRP A 417 -8.01 -4.92 -0.86
CA TRP A 417 -7.22 -4.28 -1.89
C TRP A 417 -5.73 -4.53 -1.66
N GLN A 418 -5.04 -4.99 -2.71
CA GLN A 418 -3.61 -5.25 -2.71
C GLN A 418 -2.94 -4.45 -3.81
N ASN A 419 -1.79 -3.85 -3.48
CA ASN A 419 -0.93 -3.19 -4.46
C ASN A 419 -0.52 -4.20 -5.54
N VAL A 420 -0.69 -3.83 -6.80
CA VAL A 420 -0.07 -4.53 -7.91
C VAL A 420 1.43 -4.22 -7.85
N PRO A 421 2.30 -5.24 -7.73
CA PRO A 421 3.75 -5.04 -7.68
C PRO A 421 4.25 -4.21 -8.87
N SER A 422 5.22 -3.33 -8.62
CA SER A 422 5.86 -2.49 -9.63
C SER A 422 4.92 -1.52 -10.37
N SER A 423 3.68 -1.33 -9.92
CA SER A 423 2.76 -0.36 -10.52
C SER A 423 3.11 1.09 -10.15
N GLN A 424 3.72 1.33 -9.00
CA GLN A 424 4.15 2.67 -8.62
C GLN A 424 5.20 3.17 -9.62
N ALA A 425 5.03 4.42 -10.08
CA ALA A 425 5.93 5.08 -11.01
C ALA A 425 5.92 4.53 -12.45
N THR A 426 4.95 3.68 -12.76
CA THR A 426 4.60 3.31 -14.13
C THR A 426 3.30 4.01 -14.53
N ARG A 427 2.89 3.82 -15.79
CA ARG A 427 1.60 4.30 -16.33
C ARG A 427 0.82 3.19 -17.02
N GLU A 428 1.36 1.97 -16.99
CA GLU A 428 0.76 0.82 -17.62
C GLU A 428 1.15 -0.47 -16.90
N MET A 429 0.20 -1.39 -16.80
CA MET A 429 0.43 -2.78 -16.40
C MET A 429 -0.26 -3.72 -17.38
N VAL A 430 0.40 -4.83 -17.68
CA VAL A 430 -0.11 -5.86 -18.58
C VAL A 430 -0.43 -7.11 -17.79
N PHE A 431 -1.62 -7.68 -17.99
CA PHE A 431 -2.08 -8.87 -17.29
C PHE A 431 -2.60 -9.92 -18.26
N SER A 432 -2.46 -11.21 -17.93
CA SER A 432 -3.12 -12.27 -18.69
C SER A 432 -4.63 -12.28 -18.41
N VAL A 433 -5.47 -12.42 -19.44
CA VAL A 433 -6.94 -12.45 -19.29
C VAL A 433 -7.40 -13.50 -18.28
N SER A 434 -6.74 -14.66 -18.25
CA SER A 434 -7.02 -15.74 -17.29
C SER A 434 -6.66 -15.41 -15.84
N GLY A 435 -5.72 -14.48 -15.62
CA GLY A 435 -5.34 -14.01 -14.29
C GLY A 435 -6.18 -12.85 -13.76
N VAL A 436 -7.14 -12.34 -14.56
CA VAL A 436 -7.94 -11.16 -14.22
C VAL A 436 -9.44 -11.45 -14.14
N SER A 437 -9.90 -12.63 -14.56
CA SER A 437 -11.31 -12.99 -14.38
C SER A 437 -11.62 -12.98 -12.87
N GLU A 438 -12.39 -11.98 -12.43
CA GLU A 438 -12.82 -11.67 -11.05
C GLU A 438 -12.07 -10.53 -10.31
N ASN A 439 -11.10 -9.85 -10.93
CA ASN A 439 -10.41 -8.73 -10.28
C ASN A 439 -11.02 -7.36 -10.60
N TYR A 440 -11.22 -6.54 -9.57
CA TYR A 440 -11.46 -5.09 -9.61
C TYR A 440 -10.12 -4.35 -9.54
N PHE A 441 -10.04 -3.19 -10.19
CA PHE A 441 -8.86 -2.32 -10.14
C PHE A 441 -9.21 -0.92 -9.66
N ARG A 442 -8.28 -0.29 -8.93
CA ARG A 442 -8.35 1.13 -8.58
C ARG A 442 -6.95 1.75 -8.55
N LEU A 443 -6.90 3.06 -8.62
CA LEU A 443 -5.70 3.84 -8.33
C LEU A 443 -5.74 4.29 -6.87
N SER A 444 -4.61 4.21 -6.19
CA SER A 444 -4.39 4.81 -4.87
C SER A 444 -3.17 5.72 -4.91
N THR A 445 -3.09 6.68 -3.99
CA THR A 445 -1.81 7.35 -3.70
C THR A 445 -0.89 6.38 -2.93
N PRO A 446 0.44 6.60 -2.96
CA PRO A 446 1.41 5.78 -2.22
C PRO A 446 1.23 5.80 -0.70
#